data_AF-A0A378RIZ0-F1
#
_entry.id   AF-A0A378RIZ0-F1
#
_cell.length_a   1.000
_cell.length_b   1.000
_cell.length_c   1.000
_cell.angle_alpha   90.00
_cell.angle_beta   90.00
_cell.angle_gamma   90.00
#
_symmetry.space_group_name_H-M   'P 1'
#
loop_
_entity.id
_entity.type
_entity.pdbx_description
1 polymer ?
#
loop_
_entity_poly.entity_id
_entity_poly.type
_entity_poly.pdbx_seq_one_letter_code
_entity_poly.pdbx_strand_id
1 'polypeptide(L)'
;MKKFLKDRLVKIILILVAFITILTTYHWATYFFQNEILFSISKKYNTISEPELIKEIVEDSLFTIKSNIELNNETTSLPNDEKFELGDIGDFISGFFGFYVGIIGALLTFLAFYVQFRANRDVQRQFRIQQFENQFNKMLEVYLNNKDKFSIIGYKNPNNQEINFKTYKGNSNSIVKGFDKILNEKKQLLSKANKQEKNIKTFIDYETKNNLVFQKLLVELKVVNRLFIEAYKEVNGVTESSISSNIKRKLFSNSYILFYYGLNKYRKDYKRLHNLPKVEASWADKKINDKVIKRAIKYLDKIKEIHKLDGTKIYYNFYILENSDKKYYKNLWVRLNYEPFRGYLHFLPQYYRNLFSIVNFVVMDNEDLNLTKEQKLKYLKILRSTVSDYEQAMLFYNWYSGIGIDWENKVKNSFFTDYKMIHNMQRILLIDDQIDICQILGIEKDKIDEIFENY
;
A
#
# COMPACT_ATOMS: atom_id res chain seq x y z
N MET A 1 -14.10 23.11 8.15
CA MET A 1 -15.46 22.86 7.61
C MET A 1 -16.55 22.68 8.68
N LYS A 2 -16.36 21.87 9.73
CA LYS A 2 -17.38 21.68 10.82
C LYS A 2 -17.74 22.97 11.59
N LYS A 3 -16.77 23.86 11.86
CA LYS A 3 -16.99 25.13 12.58
C LYS A 3 -17.80 26.15 11.74
N PHE A 4 -17.52 26.20 10.44
CA PHE A 4 -18.16 27.11 9.47
C PHE A 4 -19.64 26.79 9.22
N LEU A 5 -20.01 25.50 9.23
CA LEU A 5 -21.41 25.06 9.09
C LEU A 5 -22.23 25.32 10.36
N LYS A 6 -21.61 25.18 11.54
CA LYS A 6 -22.25 25.50 12.83
C LYS A 6 -22.62 26.99 12.91
N ASP A 7 -21.72 27.87 12.47
CA ASP A 7 -21.98 29.32 12.49
C ASP A 7 -23.09 29.76 11.54
N ARG A 8 -23.19 29.15 10.35
CA ARG A 8 -24.30 29.45 9.42
C ARG A 8 -25.65 28.97 9.95
N LEU A 9 -25.67 27.79 10.59
CA LEU A 9 -26.91 27.22 11.14
C LEU A 9 -27.41 28.04 12.35
N VAL A 10 -26.49 28.50 13.21
CA VAL A 10 -26.81 29.44 14.30
C VAL A 10 -27.34 30.77 13.76
N LYS A 11 -26.74 31.31 12.69
CA LYS A 11 -27.22 32.55 12.04
C LYS A 11 -28.62 32.40 11.45
N ILE A 12 -28.92 31.26 10.80
CA ILE A 12 -30.26 31.00 10.25
C ILE A 12 -31.30 30.90 11.38
N ILE A 13 -30.97 30.21 12.47
CA ILE A 13 -31.86 30.12 13.64
C ILE A 13 -32.10 31.51 14.25
N LEU A 14 -31.06 32.33 14.40
CA LEU A 14 -31.20 33.69 14.93
C LEU A 14 -32.06 34.59 14.03
N ILE A 15 -31.93 34.47 12.69
CA ILE A 15 -32.77 35.21 11.74
C ILE A 15 -34.24 34.77 11.83
N LEU A 16 -34.49 33.46 11.96
CA LEU A 16 -35.84 32.92 12.14
C LEU A 16 -36.49 33.40 13.44
N VAL A 17 -35.74 33.38 14.55
CA VAL A 17 -36.21 33.91 15.84
C VAL A 17 -36.49 35.40 15.73
N ALA A 18 -35.57 36.17 15.13
CA ALA A 18 -35.75 37.61 14.92
C ALA A 18 -37.00 37.91 14.09
N PHE A 19 -37.23 37.16 13.02
CA PHE A 19 -38.40 37.31 12.16
C PHE A 19 -39.71 37.00 12.90
N ILE A 20 -39.74 35.94 13.71
CA ILE A 20 -40.90 35.60 14.55
C ILE A 20 -41.14 36.68 15.61
N THR A 21 -40.10 37.22 16.25
CA THR A 21 -40.26 38.33 17.19
C THR A 21 -40.77 39.61 16.53
N ILE A 22 -40.32 39.93 15.31
CA ILE A 22 -40.79 41.10 14.56
C ILE A 22 -42.26 40.92 14.16
N LEU A 23 -42.65 39.74 13.69
CA LEU A 23 -44.04 39.44 13.33
C LEU A 23 -44.96 39.52 14.55
N THR A 24 -44.55 38.94 15.68
CA THR A 24 -45.35 38.96 16.91
C THR A 24 -45.44 40.36 17.51
N THR A 25 -44.37 41.16 17.50
CA THR A 25 -44.43 42.57 17.94
C THR A 25 -45.22 43.46 16.99
N TYR A 26 -45.10 43.28 15.68
CA TYR A 26 -45.94 44.00 14.70
C TYR A 26 -47.42 43.70 14.93
N HIS A 27 -47.76 42.43 15.20
CA HIS A 27 -49.15 42.05 15.41
C HIS A 27 -49.71 42.49 16.77
N TRP A 28 -48.87 42.50 17.82
CA TRP A 28 -49.23 43.13 19.09
C TRP A 28 -49.44 44.63 18.96
N ALA A 29 -48.60 45.30 18.15
CA ALA A 29 -48.76 46.73 17.88
C ALA A 29 -50.07 47.00 17.12
N THR A 30 -50.41 46.24 16.08
CA THR A 30 -51.68 46.42 15.34
C THR A 30 -52.90 46.13 16.22
N TYR A 31 -52.83 45.10 17.07
CA TYR A 31 -53.89 44.78 18.03
C TYR A 31 -54.04 45.88 19.11
N PHE A 32 -52.93 46.44 19.60
CA PHE A 32 -52.93 47.53 20.57
C PHE A 32 -53.53 48.82 19.96
N PHE A 33 -53.16 49.15 18.72
CA PHE A 33 -53.71 50.30 18.00
C PHE A 33 -55.21 50.16 17.68
N GLN A 34 -55.69 48.95 17.33
CA GLN A 34 -57.12 48.71 17.12
C GLN A 34 -57.93 48.87 18.42
N ASN A 35 -57.38 48.46 19.56
CA ASN A 35 -58.04 48.58 20.86
C ASN A 35 -57.97 50.01 21.46
N GLU A 36 -56.91 50.78 21.21
CA GLU A 36 -56.91 52.22 21.57
C GLU A 36 -57.93 53.03 20.77
N ILE A 37 -58.16 52.68 19.49
CA ILE A 37 -59.21 53.31 18.69
C ILE A 37 -60.58 53.01 19.32
N LEU A 38 -60.85 51.77 19.74
CA LEU A 38 -62.09 51.41 20.46
C LEU A 38 -62.22 52.11 21.83
N PHE A 39 -61.12 52.30 22.56
CA PHE A 39 -61.10 53.03 23.83
C PHE A 39 -61.32 54.55 23.65
N SER A 40 -60.81 55.13 22.56
CA SER A 40 -61.02 56.53 22.19
C SER A 40 -62.45 56.80 21.71
N ILE A 41 -63.10 55.82 21.07
CA ILE A 41 -64.51 55.87 20.68
C ILE A 41 -65.43 55.76 21.91
N SER A 42 -65.09 54.91 22.89
CA SER A 42 -65.82 54.79 24.16
C SER A 42 -65.78 56.09 25.00
N LYS A 43 -64.62 56.76 25.04
CA LYS A 43 -64.44 58.01 25.80
C LYS A 43 -65.17 59.22 25.18
N LYS A 44 -65.51 59.16 23.88
CA LYS A 44 -66.16 60.23 23.13
C LYS A 44 -67.69 60.25 23.26
N TYR A 45 -68.31 59.27 23.92
CA TYR A 45 -69.77 59.18 24.10
C TYR A 45 -70.29 59.59 25.49
N ASN A 46 -69.44 60.16 26.36
CA ASN A 46 -69.85 60.73 27.64
C ASN A 46 -69.32 62.16 27.81
N THR A 47 -69.94 63.14 27.14
CA THR A 47 -70.19 64.52 27.65
C THR A 47 -70.80 65.39 26.53
N ILE A 48 -71.82 66.14 26.91
CA ILE A 48 -72.76 66.91 26.07
C ILE A 48 -72.17 68.26 25.65
N SER A 49 -72.75 68.84 24.57
CA SER A 49 -73.02 70.27 24.27
C SER A 49 -72.38 70.87 23.01
N GLU A 50 -73.22 70.90 21.98
CA GLU A 50 -73.33 71.68 20.73
C GLU A 50 -73.06 73.21 20.84
N PRO A 51 -73.22 74.05 19.77
CA PRO A 51 -73.17 73.83 18.30
C PRO A 51 -72.50 75.01 17.52
N GLU A 52 -72.32 74.86 16.19
CA GLU A 52 -72.74 75.83 15.14
C GLU A 52 -71.93 75.82 13.84
N LEU A 53 -70.77 75.15 13.75
CA LEU A 53 -70.05 75.00 12.46
C LEU A 53 -70.16 73.59 11.84
N ILE A 54 -70.86 72.67 12.51
CA ILE A 54 -70.97 71.25 12.14
C ILE A 54 -72.29 70.94 11.42
N LYS A 55 -73.29 71.84 11.48
CA LYS A 55 -74.65 71.57 10.98
C LYS A 55 -74.72 71.51 9.45
N GLU A 56 -73.94 72.33 8.74
CA GLU A 56 -73.96 72.38 7.27
C GLU A 56 -73.21 71.21 6.63
N ILE A 57 -72.14 70.71 7.26
CA ILE A 57 -71.37 69.55 6.79
C ILE A 57 -72.10 68.23 7.12
N VAL A 58 -72.85 68.20 8.22
CA VAL A 58 -73.58 67.00 8.67
C VAL A 58 -74.88 66.78 7.90
N GLU A 59 -75.57 67.83 7.41
CA GLU A 59 -76.79 67.64 6.59
C GLU A 59 -76.51 67.04 5.21
N ASP A 60 -75.42 67.45 4.54
CA ASP A 60 -74.99 66.88 3.25
C ASP A 60 -74.49 65.42 3.38
N SER A 61 -73.86 65.11 4.53
CA SER A 61 -73.41 63.76 4.87
C SER A 61 -74.58 62.84 5.21
N LEU A 62 -75.60 63.36 5.90
CA LEU A 62 -76.78 62.59 6.33
C LEU A 62 -77.76 62.31 5.18
N PHE A 63 -77.82 63.14 4.14
CA PHE A 63 -78.63 62.85 2.94
C PHE A 63 -78.08 61.63 2.18
N THR A 64 -76.76 61.57 1.98
CA THR A 64 -76.07 60.46 1.32
C THR A 64 -76.10 59.16 2.14
N ILE A 65 -76.16 59.27 3.47
CA ILE A 65 -76.26 58.13 4.37
C ILE A 65 -77.71 57.63 4.48
N LYS A 66 -78.72 58.51 4.51
CA LYS A 66 -80.13 58.10 4.50
C LYS A 66 -80.55 57.41 3.20
N SER A 67 -80.11 57.89 2.03
CA SER A 67 -80.45 57.23 0.76
C SER A 67 -79.84 55.83 0.62
N ASN A 68 -78.72 55.56 1.30
CA ASN A 68 -78.07 54.25 1.30
C ASN A 68 -78.58 53.31 2.41
N ILE A 69 -79.19 53.86 3.47
CA ILE A 69 -79.75 53.08 4.59
C ILE A 69 -81.22 52.68 4.34
N GLU A 70 -82.00 53.44 3.56
CA GLU A 70 -83.37 53.04 3.19
C GLU A 70 -83.45 51.88 2.17
N LEU A 71 -82.33 51.45 1.59
CA LEU A 71 -82.29 50.35 0.61
C LEU A 71 -81.94 48.97 1.18
N ASN A 72 -81.68 48.84 2.48
CA ASN A 72 -81.31 47.55 3.10
C ASN A 72 -82.06 47.20 4.40
N ASN A 73 -83.23 47.80 4.63
CA ASN A 73 -84.10 47.40 5.74
C ASN A 73 -84.93 46.15 5.38
N GLU A 74 -84.28 44.98 5.33
CA GLU A 74 -84.94 43.71 5.66
C GLU A 74 -84.48 43.26 7.04
N THR A 75 -85.48 43.05 7.89
CA THR A 75 -85.43 42.68 9.30
C THR A 75 -84.48 41.51 9.58
N THR A 76 -83.44 41.75 10.38
CA THR A 76 -82.80 40.70 11.18
C THR A 76 -82.64 41.19 12.61
N SER A 77 -83.19 40.39 13.52
CA SER A 77 -83.11 40.51 14.97
C SER A 77 -81.66 40.64 15.46
N LEU A 78 -81.41 41.66 16.28
CA LEU A 78 -80.20 41.82 17.08
C LEU A 78 -79.99 40.59 17.98
N PRO A 79 -78.86 39.85 17.88
CA PRO A 79 -78.43 38.97 18.96
C PRO A 79 -77.78 39.82 20.06
N ASN A 80 -78.21 39.53 21.28
CA ASN A 80 -77.69 40.08 22.53
C ASN A 80 -76.17 39.87 22.66
N ASP A 81 -75.48 40.89 23.21
CA ASP A 81 -74.20 40.84 23.93
C ASP A 81 -73.27 39.66 23.58
N GLU A 82 -72.52 39.80 22.49
CA GLU A 82 -71.38 38.94 22.19
C GLU A 82 -70.25 39.27 23.19
N LYS A 83 -70.34 38.70 24.40
CA LYS A 83 -69.20 38.65 25.32
C LYS A 83 -68.12 37.83 24.63
N PHE A 84 -67.00 38.47 24.31
CA PHE A 84 -65.76 37.79 23.93
C PHE A 84 -65.43 36.75 25.02
N GLU A 85 -65.75 35.48 24.78
CA GLU A 85 -65.48 34.42 25.75
C GLU A 85 -63.98 34.14 25.74
N LEU A 86 -63.38 33.96 26.92
CA LEU A 86 -61.96 33.62 27.05
C LEU A 86 -61.60 32.34 26.25
N GLY A 87 -62.60 31.51 25.94
CA GLY A 87 -62.50 30.33 25.09
C GLY A 87 -62.14 30.64 23.63
N ASP A 88 -62.70 31.69 23.02
CA ASP A 88 -62.45 32.03 21.61
C ASP A 88 -61.02 32.54 21.38
N ILE A 89 -60.47 33.26 22.37
CA ILE A 89 -59.05 33.65 22.38
C ILE A 89 -58.17 32.41 22.58
N GLY A 90 -58.59 31.46 23.42
CA GLY A 90 -57.91 30.19 23.62
C GLY A 90 -57.85 29.34 22.34
N ASP A 91 -58.95 29.28 21.60
CA ASP A 91 -59.05 28.52 20.34
C ASP A 91 -58.26 29.18 19.20
N PHE A 92 -58.25 30.52 19.13
CA PHE A 92 -57.39 31.25 18.19
C PHE A 92 -55.89 31.05 18.49
N ILE A 93 -55.49 31.19 19.76
CA ILE A 93 -54.10 30.97 20.18
C ILE A 93 -53.70 29.51 19.93
N SER A 94 -54.56 28.54 20.27
CA SER A 94 -54.29 27.11 20.08
C SER A 94 -54.14 26.73 18.60
N GLY A 95 -55.05 27.19 17.73
CA GLY A 95 -55.00 26.92 16.29
C GLY A 95 -53.81 27.58 15.60
N PHE A 96 -53.54 28.86 15.90
CA PHE A 96 -52.45 29.61 15.29
C PHE A 96 -51.08 29.14 15.79
N PHE A 97 -50.85 29.12 17.12
CA PHE A 97 -49.56 28.67 17.67
C PHE A 97 -49.32 27.18 17.44
N GLY A 98 -50.36 26.35 17.44
CA GLY A 98 -50.26 24.92 17.11
C GLY A 98 -49.64 24.67 15.74
N PHE A 99 -50.01 25.47 14.72
CA PHE A 99 -49.42 25.38 13.38
C PHE A 99 -47.92 25.72 13.38
N TYR A 100 -47.51 26.82 14.03
CA TYR A 100 -46.09 27.19 14.09
C TYR A 100 -45.26 26.22 14.93
N VAL A 101 -45.80 25.75 16.06
CA VAL A 101 -45.16 24.71 16.88
C VAL A 101 -45.03 23.42 16.07
N GLY A 102 -46.04 23.07 15.26
CA GLY A 102 -46.00 21.93 14.33
C GLY A 102 -44.92 22.07 13.26
N ILE A 103 -44.79 23.24 12.62
CA ILE A 103 -43.73 23.51 11.64
C ILE A 103 -42.35 23.44 12.28
N ILE A 104 -42.17 24.07 13.46
CA ILE A 104 -40.90 24.04 14.20
C ILE A 104 -40.57 22.59 14.60
N GLY A 105 -41.55 21.84 15.08
CA GLY A 105 -41.42 20.42 15.41
C GLY A 105 -41.00 19.58 14.19
N ALA A 106 -41.63 19.80 13.04
CA ALA A 106 -41.29 19.13 11.79
C ALA A 106 -39.87 19.47 11.31
N LEU A 107 -39.46 20.75 11.39
CA LEU A 107 -38.12 21.20 11.04
C LEU A 107 -37.04 20.62 11.98
N LEU A 108 -37.30 20.61 13.29
CA LEU A 108 -36.39 20.00 14.27
C LEU A 108 -36.28 18.50 14.06
N THR A 109 -37.39 17.83 13.78
CA THR A 109 -37.43 16.39 13.48
C THR A 109 -36.64 16.09 12.20
N PHE A 110 -36.84 16.87 11.14
CA PHE A 110 -36.05 16.76 9.91
C PHE A 110 -34.54 16.98 10.17
N LEU A 111 -34.18 17.98 10.98
CA LEU A 111 -32.79 18.25 11.32
C LEU A 111 -32.19 17.10 12.14
N ALA A 112 -32.92 16.54 13.09
CA ALA A 112 -32.49 15.38 13.87
C ALA A 112 -32.23 14.18 12.96
N PHE A 113 -33.15 13.88 12.03
CA PHE A 113 -32.95 12.82 11.04
C PHE A 113 -31.79 13.10 10.10
N TYR A 114 -31.57 14.35 9.67
CA TYR A 114 -30.44 14.72 8.83
C TYR A 114 -29.10 14.49 9.56
N VAL A 115 -29.01 14.88 10.83
CA VAL A 115 -27.82 14.63 11.67
C VAL A 115 -27.61 13.12 11.84
N GLN A 116 -28.66 12.35 12.12
CA GLN A 116 -28.59 10.89 12.24
C GLN A 116 -28.16 10.23 10.93
N PHE A 117 -28.70 10.66 9.79
CA PHE A 117 -28.32 10.18 8.48
C PHE A 117 -26.82 10.41 8.22
N ARG A 118 -26.32 11.61 8.52
CA ARG A 118 -24.90 11.92 8.40
C ARG A 118 -24.04 11.07 9.34
N ALA A 119 -24.46 10.91 10.60
CA ALA A 119 -23.75 10.08 11.57
C ALA A 119 -23.69 8.62 11.10
N ASN A 120 -24.78 8.07 10.54
CA ASN A 120 -24.81 6.72 9.99
C ASN A 120 -23.85 6.54 8.81
N ARG A 121 -23.71 7.54 7.92
CA ARG A 121 -22.71 7.48 6.84
C ARG A 121 -21.28 7.45 7.38
N ASP A 122 -21.00 8.25 8.41
CA ASP A 122 -19.69 8.27 9.07
C ASP A 122 -19.39 6.92 9.76
N VAL A 123 -20.39 6.32 10.44
CA VAL A 123 -20.29 5.00 11.07
C VAL A 123 -20.05 3.90 10.03
N GLN A 124 -20.78 3.90 8.92
CA GLN A 124 -20.56 2.93 7.83
C GLN A 124 -19.15 3.02 7.27
N ARG A 125 -18.64 4.25 7.08
CA ARG A 125 -17.26 4.46 6.62
C ARG A 125 -16.24 3.91 7.64
N GLN A 126 -16.43 4.18 8.92
CA GLN A 126 -15.57 3.64 9.98
C GLN A 126 -15.59 2.11 10.00
N PHE A 127 -16.76 1.51 9.86
CA PHE A 127 -16.90 0.05 9.81
C PHE A 127 -16.14 -0.57 8.63
N ARG A 128 -16.23 0.03 7.43
CA ARG A 128 -15.47 -0.45 6.27
C ARG A 128 -13.95 -0.32 6.49
N ILE A 129 -13.49 0.79 7.07
CA ILE A 129 -12.06 0.96 7.42
C ILE A 129 -11.62 -0.11 8.43
N GLN A 130 -12.43 -0.41 9.44
CA GLN A 130 -12.13 -1.47 10.40
C GLN A 130 -12.08 -2.85 9.74
N GLN A 131 -13.00 -3.16 8.82
CA GLN A 131 -12.97 -4.41 8.06
C GLN A 131 -11.67 -4.54 7.25
N PHE A 132 -11.27 -3.46 6.58
CA PHE A 132 -10.01 -3.37 5.86
C PHE A 132 -8.81 -3.58 6.78
N GLU A 133 -8.73 -2.88 7.91
CA GLU A 133 -7.63 -3.00 8.88
C GLU A 133 -7.56 -4.42 9.45
N ASN A 134 -8.70 -5.02 9.76
CA ASN A 134 -8.77 -6.41 10.24
C ASN A 134 -8.28 -7.40 9.17
N GLN A 135 -8.66 -7.22 7.91
CA GLN A 135 -8.20 -8.07 6.82
C GLN A 135 -6.70 -7.89 6.56
N PHE A 136 -6.22 -6.64 6.53
CA PHE A 136 -4.80 -6.32 6.41
C PHE A 136 -3.98 -7.01 7.52
N ASN A 137 -4.41 -6.88 8.77
CA ASN A 137 -3.73 -7.50 9.92
C ASN A 137 -3.72 -9.04 9.81
N LYS A 138 -4.82 -9.66 9.39
CA LYS A 138 -4.87 -11.11 9.16
C LYS A 138 -3.92 -11.56 8.05
N MET A 139 -3.86 -10.81 6.93
CA MET A 139 -2.93 -11.12 5.85
C MET A 139 -1.47 -10.98 6.30
N LEU A 140 -1.18 -9.94 7.09
CA LEU A 140 0.13 -9.73 7.69
C LEU A 140 0.51 -10.87 8.63
N GLU A 141 -0.40 -11.31 9.51
CA GLU A 141 -0.20 -12.45 10.41
C GLU A 141 0.08 -13.74 9.64
N VAL A 142 -0.71 -14.05 8.59
CA VAL A 142 -0.48 -15.22 7.73
C VAL A 142 0.87 -15.13 7.02
N TYR A 143 1.26 -13.95 6.55
CA TYR A 143 2.57 -13.73 5.93
C TYR A 143 3.71 -13.98 6.93
N LEU A 144 3.64 -13.43 8.14
CA LEU A 144 4.65 -13.61 9.18
C LEU A 144 4.76 -15.08 9.61
N ASN A 145 3.63 -15.75 9.84
CA ASN A 145 3.61 -17.17 10.19
C ASN A 145 4.24 -18.05 9.10
N ASN A 146 3.97 -17.75 7.83
CA ASN A 146 4.58 -18.48 6.71
C ASN A 146 6.10 -18.20 6.59
N LYS A 147 6.52 -16.97 6.89
CA LYS A 147 7.93 -16.57 6.94
C LYS A 147 8.68 -17.29 8.07
N ASP A 148 8.10 -17.35 9.27
CA ASP A 148 8.74 -17.95 10.45
C ASP A 148 8.88 -19.47 10.35
N LYS A 149 7.97 -20.12 9.62
CA LYS A 149 8.06 -21.56 9.31
C LYS A 149 9.18 -21.90 8.33
N PHE A 150 9.77 -20.91 7.66
CA PHE A 150 10.77 -21.20 6.67
C PHE A 150 12.12 -21.52 7.32
N SER A 151 12.67 -22.65 6.89
CA SER A 151 14.00 -23.06 7.27
C SER A 151 14.77 -23.73 6.15
N ILE A 152 16.09 -23.61 6.22
CA ILE A 152 17.00 -24.33 5.34
C ILE A 152 17.72 -25.37 6.19
N ILE A 153 17.49 -26.64 5.87
CA ILE A 153 18.21 -27.76 6.46
C ILE A 153 19.62 -27.77 5.87
N GLY A 154 20.58 -27.60 6.75
CA GLY A 154 21.98 -27.50 6.41
C GLY A 154 22.85 -28.58 7.03
N TYR A 155 24.02 -28.74 6.45
CA TYR A 155 25.07 -29.64 6.88
C TYR A 155 26.14 -28.86 7.68
N LYS A 156 26.31 -29.17 8.97
CA LYS A 156 27.41 -28.63 9.79
C LYS A 156 28.55 -29.63 9.85
N ASN A 157 29.71 -29.30 9.28
CA ASN A 157 30.93 -30.10 9.46
C ASN A 157 31.26 -30.12 10.98
N PRO A 158 31.19 -31.28 11.65
CA PRO A 158 31.30 -31.35 13.11
C PRO A 158 32.67 -30.96 13.64
N ASN A 159 33.72 -31.01 12.83
CA ASN A 159 35.06 -30.59 13.23
C ASN A 159 35.35 -29.14 12.86
N ASN A 160 34.44 -28.48 12.13
CA ASN A 160 34.59 -27.12 11.57
C ASN A 160 35.95 -26.89 10.88
N GLN A 161 36.60 -27.95 10.42
CA GLN A 161 37.90 -27.90 9.77
C GLN A 161 37.69 -27.32 8.38
N GLU A 162 37.93 -26.02 8.25
CA GLU A 162 38.11 -25.38 6.96
C GLU A 162 39.40 -25.92 6.37
N ILE A 163 39.30 -26.85 5.42
CA ILE A 163 40.48 -27.29 4.70
C ILE A 163 40.87 -26.15 3.75
N ASN A 164 41.74 -25.28 4.26
CA ASN A 164 42.31 -24.14 3.56
C ASN A 164 43.32 -24.62 2.52
N PHE A 165 42.83 -24.98 1.33
CA PHE A 165 43.73 -25.31 0.23
C PHE A 165 44.29 -24.03 -0.37
N LYS A 166 45.53 -23.70 0.01
CA LYS A 166 46.33 -22.74 -0.74
C LYS A 166 46.47 -23.25 -2.19
N THR A 167 46.42 -22.29 -3.12
CA THR A 167 46.78 -22.35 -4.55
C THR A 167 45.75 -22.88 -5.57
N TYR A 168 45.04 -21.93 -6.18
CA TYR A 168 45.24 -21.70 -7.61
C TYR A 168 46.26 -20.55 -7.78
N LYS A 169 47.51 -20.87 -8.10
CA LYS A 169 48.42 -19.94 -8.78
C LYS A 169 48.65 -20.58 -10.14
N GLY A 170 47.86 -20.22 -11.14
CA GLY A 170 47.87 -20.96 -12.39
C GLY A 170 47.34 -20.13 -13.54
N ASN A 171 48.24 -19.80 -14.45
CA ASN A 171 47.97 -19.18 -15.74
C ASN A 171 47.32 -20.20 -16.72
N SER A 172 46.31 -20.96 -16.28
CA SER A 172 45.76 -22.10 -17.01
C SER A 172 44.40 -21.77 -17.63
N ASN A 173 44.29 -22.03 -18.93
CA ASN A 173 43.20 -21.72 -19.85
C ASN A 173 41.79 -22.27 -19.52
N SER A 174 41.49 -22.73 -18.28
CA SER A 174 40.11 -23.10 -17.89
C SER A 174 39.89 -23.29 -16.37
N ILE A 175 38.88 -22.61 -15.79
CA ILE A 175 38.44 -22.78 -14.39
C ILE A 175 38.04 -24.23 -14.10
N VAL A 176 37.51 -24.94 -15.09
CA VAL A 176 37.09 -26.33 -14.98
C VAL A 176 38.24 -27.25 -14.56
N LYS A 177 39.43 -27.06 -15.15
CA LYS A 177 40.60 -27.88 -14.83
C LYS A 177 41.03 -27.68 -13.37
N GLY A 178 40.89 -26.45 -12.85
CA GLY A 178 41.10 -26.15 -11.45
C GLY A 178 40.17 -26.94 -10.54
N PHE A 179 38.88 -27.01 -10.87
CA PHE A 179 37.93 -27.83 -10.14
C PHE A 179 38.23 -29.33 -10.20
N ASP A 180 38.59 -29.86 -11.36
CA ASP A 180 38.91 -31.29 -11.52
C ASP A 180 40.14 -31.67 -10.69
N LYS A 181 41.16 -30.81 -10.63
CA LYS A 181 42.32 -30.98 -9.76
C LYS A 181 41.91 -31.06 -8.28
N ILE A 182 41.14 -30.07 -7.80
CA ILE A 182 40.65 -30.03 -6.41
C ILE A 182 39.84 -31.29 -6.09
N LEU A 183 38.95 -31.71 -6.98
CA LEU A 183 38.10 -32.88 -6.78
C LEU A 183 38.92 -34.17 -6.67
N ASN A 184 39.94 -34.33 -7.53
CA ASN A 184 40.81 -35.51 -7.52
C ASN A 184 41.67 -35.57 -6.25
N GLU A 185 42.27 -34.44 -5.85
CA GLU A 185 43.02 -34.34 -4.59
C GLU A 185 42.16 -34.72 -3.39
N LYS A 186 40.91 -34.23 -3.33
CA LYS A 186 39.97 -34.57 -2.25
C LYS A 186 39.58 -36.03 -2.21
N LYS A 187 39.28 -36.63 -3.37
CA LYS A 187 38.95 -38.07 -3.44
C LYS A 187 40.12 -38.93 -2.95
N GLN A 188 41.36 -38.54 -3.24
CA GLN A 188 42.56 -39.24 -2.75
C GLN A 188 42.76 -39.06 -1.24
N LEU A 189 42.52 -37.87 -0.69
CA LEU A 189 42.62 -37.64 0.76
C LEU A 189 41.55 -38.42 1.53
N LEU A 190 40.31 -38.43 1.03
CA LEU A 190 39.21 -39.18 1.63
C LEU A 190 39.43 -40.69 1.55
N SER A 191 39.98 -41.21 0.45
CA SER A 191 40.29 -42.64 0.35
C SER A 191 41.41 -43.08 1.29
N LYS A 192 42.39 -42.20 1.56
CA LYS A 192 43.42 -42.43 2.59
C LYS A 192 42.85 -42.37 4.01
N ALA A 193 42.00 -41.38 4.30
CA ALA A 193 41.36 -41.21 5.61
C ALA A 193 40.40 -42.37 5.95
N ASN A 194 39.62 -42.86 4.97
CA ASN A 194 38.70 -43.98 5.17
C ASN A 194 39.42 -45.32 5.46
N LYS A 195 40.70 -45.47 5.08
CA LYS A 195 41.51 -46.65 5.38
C LYS A 195 42.06 -46.67 6.82
N GLN A 196 42.00 -45.56 7.57
CA GLN A 196 42.60 -45.41 8.91
C GLN A 196 41.57 -45.39 10.07
N GLU A 197 40.38 -45.95 9.86
CA GLU A 197 39.25 -46.03 10.81
C GLU A 197 38.44 -44.74 11.11
N LYS A 198 37.13 -44.89 10.80
CA LYS A 198 35.91 -44.32 11.40
C LYS A 198 36.04 -43.10 12.33
N ASN A 199 35.76 -41.92 11.79
CA ASN A 199 34.76 -40.97 12.29
C ASN A 199 34.86 -39.64 11.53
N ILE A 200 34.66 -39.65 10.21
CA ILE A 200 34.11 -38.43 9.60
C ILE A 200 32.65 -38.45 10.05
N LYS A 201 32.34 -37.85 11.21
CA LYS A 201 30.95 -37.57 11.57
C LYS A 201 30.41 -36.74 10.40
N THR A 202 29.67 -37.37 9.52
CA THR A 202 29.14 -36.75 8.32
C THR A 202 28.08 -35.80 8.79
N PHE A 203 28.39 -34.51 8.69
CA PHE A 203 27.51 -33.36 8.78
C PHE A 203 26.27 -33.49 9.68
N ILE A 204 26.26 -32.72 10.77
CA ILE A 204 25.05 -32.63 11.60
C ILE A 204 24.03 -31.76 10.87
N ASP A 205 22.81 -32.25 10.72
CA ASP A 205 21.70 -31.44 10.23
C ASP A 205 21.43 -30.32 11.23
N TYR A 206 21.51 -29.08 10.77
CA TYR A 206 21.12 -27.92 11.56
C TYR A 206 20.19 -27.04 10.73
N GLU A 207 19.23 -26.44 11.41
CA GLU A 207 18.17 -25.67 10.79
C GLU A 207 18.53 -24.18 10.84
N THR A 208 18.74 -23.55 9.68
CA THR A 208 18.84 -22.09 9.61
C THR A 208 17.44 -21.52 9.55
N LYS A 209 17.03 -20.75 10.57
CA LYS A 209 15.72 -20.08 10.66
C LYS A 209 15.82 -18.56 10.52
N ASN A 210 14.66 -17.93 10.34
CA ASN A 210 14.46 -16.48 10.43
C ASN A 210 15.27 -15.70 9.40
N ASN A 211 15.62 -14.45 9.72
CA ASN A 211 16.31 -13.50 8.83
C ASN A 211 17.63 -14.02 8.25
N LEU A 212 18.28 -15.01 8.89
CA LEU A 212 19.52 -15.62 8.40
C LEU A 212 19.31 -16.38 7.07
N VAL A 213 18.11 -16.86 6.82
CA VAL A 213 17.73 -17.52 5.56
C VAL A 213 18.08 -16.63 4.37
N PHE A 214 17.52 -15.42 4.34
CA PHE A 214 17.59 -14.57 3.15
C PHE A 214 19.02 -14.09 2.93
N GLN A 215 19.81 -13.97 3.99
CA GLN A 215 21.25 -13.75 3.91
C GLN A 215 21.94 -14.89 3.16
N LYS A 216 21.64 -16.14 3.51
CA LYS A 216 22.23 -17.30 2.83
C LYS A 216 21.76 -17.43 1.38
N LEU A 217 20.47 -17.19 1.13
CA LEU A 217 19.91 -17.15 -0.22
C LEU A 217 20.62 -16.11 -1.09
N LEU A 218 20.86 -14.91 -0.55
CA LEU A 218 21.57 -13.85 -1.25
C LEU A 218 23.03 -14.24 -1.53
N VAL A 219 23.72 -14.86 -0.57
CA VAL A 219 25.09 -15.38 -0.78
C VAL A 219 25.11 -16.41 -1.91
N GLU A 220 24.15 -17.33 -1.93
CA GLU A 220 24.05 -18.32 -3.00
C GLU A 220 23.78 -17.67 -4.36
N LEU A 221 22.84 -16.74 -4.44
CA LEU A 221 22.55 -15.99 -5.67
C LEU A 221 23.79 -15.23 -6.16
N LYS A 222 24.55 -14.61 -5.27
CA LYS A 222 25.85 -13.95 -5.57
C LYS A 222 26.84 -14.95 -6.17
N VAL A 223 26.96 -16.14 -5.59
CA VAL A 223 27.82 -17.21 -6.10
C VAL A 223 27.37 -17.66 -7.49
N VAL A 224 26.08 -17.94 -7.68
CA VAL A 224 25.55 -18.36 -8.99
C VAL A 224 25.82 -17.29 -10.04
N ASN A 225 25.51 -16.02 -9.76
CA ASN A 225 25.74 -14.93 -10.70
C ASN A 225 27.22 -14.77 -11.08
N ARG A 226 28.13 -14.85 -10.11
CA ARG A 226 29.58 -14.80 -10.35
C ARG A 226 30.04 -15.91 -11.30
N LEU A 227 29.50 -17.12 -11.14
CA LEU A 227 29.85 -18.27 -11.98
C LEU A 227 29.36 -18.12 -13.42
N PHE A 228 28.19 -17.49 -13.64
CA PHE A 228 27.73 -17.15 -14.98
C PHE A 228 28.60 -16.09 -15.64
N ILE A 229 29.05 -15.06 -14.90
CA ILE A 229 29.96 -14.04 -15.44
C ILE A 229 31.32 -14.67 -15.81
N GLU A 230 31.89 -15.50 -14.93
CA GLU A 230 33.14 -16.21 -15.25
C GLU A 230 33.00 -17.17 -16.43
N ALA A 231 31.88 -17.87 -16.54
CA ALA A 231 31.59 -18.73 -17.70
C ALA A 231 31.53 -17.91 -18.99
N TYR A 232 30.97 -16.70 -18.93
CA TYR A 232 30.92 -15.79 -20.08
C TYR A 232 32.30 -15.29 -20.48
N LYS A 233 33.12 -14.88 -19.51
CA LYS A 233 34.51 -14.46 -19.73
C LYS A 233 35.34 -15.57 -20.36
N GLU A 234 35.28 -16.78 -19.81
CA GLU A 234 36.06 -17.92 -20.32
C GLU A 234 35.63 -18.33 -21.74
N VAL A 235 34.32 -18.33 -22.04
CA VAL A 235 33.83 -18.76 -23.35
C VAL A 235 34.10 -17.74 -24.45
N ASN A 236 34.04 -16.45 -24.15
CA ASN A 236 34.21 -15.39 -25.15
C ASN A 236 35.62 -14.77 -25.15
N GLY A 237 36.49 -15.15 -24.21
CA GLY A 237 37.84 -14.59 -24.10
C GLY A 237 37.86 -13.10 -23.73
N VAL A 238 36.86 -12.64 -22.98
CA VAL A 238 36.68 -11.21 -22.65
C VAL A 238 36.96 -10.92 -21.18
N THR A 239 37.35 -9.69 -20.90
CA THR A 239 37.47 -9.14 -19.55
C THR A 239 36.10 -8.78 -18.99
N GLU A 240 35.99 -8.59 -17.67
CA GLU A 240 34.70 -8.23 -17.06
C GLU A 240 34.27 -6.80 -17.39
N SER A 241 35.24 -5.88 -17.51
CA SER A 241 35.01 -4.47 -17.84
C SER A 241 34.44 -4.26 -19.24
N SER A 242 34.66 -5.20 -20.17
CA SER A 242 34.09 -5.14 -21.52
C SER A 242 32.69 -5.74 -21.64
N ILE A 243 32.14 -6.33 -20.56
CA ILE A 243 30.80 -6.90 -20.58
C ILE A 243 29.76 -5.79 -20.43
N SER A 244 28.97 -5.57 -21.48
CA SER A 244 27.90 -4.56 -21.45
C SER A 244 26.83 -4.86 -20.39
N SER A 245 26.21 -3.80 -19.85
CA SER A 245 25.15 -3.90 -18.83
C SER A 245 23.97 -4.76 -19.28
N ASN A 246 23.64 -4.77 -20.58
CA ASN A 246 22.58 -5.63 -21.13
C ASN A 246 22.95 -7.12 -21.02
N ILE A 247 24.21 -7.47 -21.30
CA ILE A 247 24.69 -8.85 -21.19
C ILE A 247 24.75 -9.26 -19.71
N LYS A 248 25.25 -8.40 -18.83
CA LYS A 248 25.22 -8.61 -17.38
C LYS A 248 23.79 -8.88 -16.88
N ARG A 249 22.81 -8.10 -17.34
CA ARG A 249 21.39 -8.31 -17.00
C ARG A 249 20.85 -9.67 -17.48
N LYS A 250 21.22 -10.09 -18.70
CA LYS A 250 20.84 -11.42 -19.21
C LYS A 250 21.50 -12.55 -18.39
N LEU A 251 22.77 -12.39 -18.01
CA LEU A 251 23.50 -13.35 -17.19
C LEU A 251 22.87 -13.46 -15.80
N PHE A 252 22.55 -12.31 -15.21
CA PHE A 252 21.84 -12.23 -13.95
C PHE A 252 20.47 -12.92 -14.02
N SER A 253 19.69 -12.66 -15.07
CA SER A 253 18.37 -13.28 -15.25
C SER A 253 18.47 -14.81 -15.26
N ASN A 254 19.44 -15.36 -16.01
CA ASN A 254 19.69 -16.81 -16.03
C ASN A 254 20.18 -17.34 -14.68
N SER A 255 21.03 -16.58 -14.00
CA SER A 255 21.53 -16.91 -12.67
C SER A 255 20.41 -16.99 -11.64
N TYR A 256 19.50 -16.00 -11.65
CA TYR A 256 18.34 -15.97 -10.77
C TYR A 256 17.38 -17.12 -11.08
N ILE A 257 17.10 -17.41 -12.36
CA ILE A 257 16.26 -18.56 -12.75
C ILE A 257 16.90 -19.86 -12.24
N LEU A 258 18.20 -20.07 -12.41
CA LEU A 258 18.87 -21.27 -11.90
C LEU A 258 18.79 -21.34 -10.38
N PHE A 259 19.07 -20.24 -9.68
CA PHE A 259 18.94 -20.15 -8.23
C PHE A 259 17.51 -20.46 -7.75
N TYR A 260 16.51 -19.92 -8.44
CA TYR A 260 15.10 -20.05 -8.09
C TYR A 260 14.58 -21.47 -8.31
N TYR A 261 14.85 -22.05 -9.48
CA TYR A 261 14.41 -23.39 -9.87
C TYR A 261 15.29 -24.51 -9.32
N GLY A 262 16.56 -24.23 -9.03
CA GLY A 262 17.58 -25.20 -8.67
C GLY A 262 18.26 -25.83 -9.88
N LEU A 263 19.49 -26.31 -9.69
CA LEU A 263 20.36 -26.83 -10.74
C LEU A 263 19.74 -28.00 -11.52
N ASN A 264 19.09 -28.91 -10.82
CA ASN A 264 18.48 -30.11 -11.42
C ASN A 264 17.30 -29.75 -12.33
N LYS A 265 16.37 -28.92 -11.83
CA LYS A 265 15.19 -28.51 -12.60
C LYS A 265 15.59 -27.58 -13.74
N TYR A 266 16.47 -26.62 -13.49
CA TYR A 266 17.03 -25.75 -14.53
C TYR A 266 17.64 -26.56 -15.68
N ARG A 267 18.44 -27.60 -15.38
CA ARG A 267 19.00 -28.49 -16.40
C ARG A 267 17.92 -29.22 -17.21
N LYS A 268 16.88 -29.73 -16.54
CA LYS A 268 15.77 -30.45 -17.20
C LYS A 268 15.00 -29.51 -18.14
N ASP A 269 14.66 -28.32 -17.64
CA ASP A 269 13.96 -27.31 -18.42
C ASP A 269 14.81 -26.84 -19.60
N TYR A 270 16.09 -26.54 -19.36
CA TYR A 270 17.04 -26.17 -20.41
C TYR A 270 17.12 -27.21 -21.53
N LYS A 271 17.29 -28.49 -21.19
CA LYS A 271 17.28 -29.58 -22.17
C LYS A 271 15.97 -29.63 -22.96
N ARG A 272 14.83 -29.45 -22.29
CA ARG A 272 13.52 -29.45 -22.93
C ARG A 272 13.39 -28.35 -23.98
N LEU A 273 13.78 -27.10 -23.70
CA LEU A 273 13.58 -26.02 -24.68
C LEU A 273 14.63 -25.97 -25.76
N HIS A 274 15.80 -26.55 -25.52
CA HIS A 274 16.75 -26.81 -26.60
C HIS A 274 16.21 -27.82 -27.62
N ASN A 275 15.24 -28.65 -27.21
CA ASN A 275 14.58 -29.63 -28.07
C ASN A 275 13.23 -29.13 -28.64
N LEU A 276 12.75 -27.95 -28.24
CA LEU A 276 11.51 -27.36 -28.77
C LEU A 276 11.78 -26.52 -30.04
N PRO A 277 10.84 -26.46 -31.00
CA PRO A 277 10.89 -25.51 -32.11
C PRO A 277 11.01 -24.06 -31.58
N LYS A 278 11.76 -23.21 -32.28
CA LYS A 278 12.13 -21.85 -31.84
C LYS A 278 10.95 -20.94 -31.41
N VAL A 279 9.71 -21.24 -31.81
CA VAL A 279 8.54 -20.37 -31.66
C VAL A 279 7.85 -20.48 -30.29
N GLU A 280 7.96 -21.60 -29.58
CA GLU A 280 7.19 -21.84 -28.34
C GLU A 280 7.90 -21.38 -27.04
N ALA A 281 9.18 -21.02 -27.13
CA ALA A 281 9.98 -20.68 -25.96
C ALA A 281 10.02 -19.16 -25.72
N SER A 282 8.86 -18.56 -25.39
CA SER A 282 8.69 -17.11 -25.18
C SER A 282 9.62 -16.50 -24.10
N TRP A 283 10.08 -17.28 -23.13
CA TRP A 283 11.08 -16.85 -22.14
C TRP A 283 12.54 -17.05 -22.60
N ALA A 284 12.76 -17.75 -23.72
CA ALA A 284 14.07 -18.11 -24.26
C ALA A 284 14.62 -17.14 -25.31
N ASP A 285 13.89 -16.07 -25.66
CA ASP A 285 14.36 -15.01 -26.58
C ASP A 285 15.50 -14.15 -26.01
N LYS A 286 15.85 -14.31 -24.73
CA LYS A 286 17.00 -13.67 -24.08
C LYS A 286 18.27 -14.53 -24.14
N LYS A 287 18.54 -15.18 -25.27
CA LYS A 287 19.55 -16.25 -25.36
C LYS A 287 20.97 -15.73 -25.14
N ILE A 288 21.53 -16.09 -23.99
CA ILE A 288 22.97 -16.20 -23.80
C ILE A 288 23.46 -17.44 -24.56
N ASN A 289 24.69 -17.39 -25.06
CA ASN A 289 25.34 -18.49 -25.74
C ASN A 289 25.22 -19.81 -24.93
N ASP A 290 24.75 -20.88 -25.56
CA ASP A 290 24.59 -22.22 -24.96
C ASP A 290 25.90 -22.74 -24.35
N LYS A 291 27.06 -22.41 -24.95
CA LYS A 291 28.37 -22.75 -24.41
C LYS A 291 28.60 -22.12 -23.02
N VAL A 292 28.12 -20.90 -22.79
CA VAL A 292 28.21 -20.19 -21.50
C VAL A 292 27.34 -20.89 -20.45
N ILE A 293 26.10 -21.24 -20.81
CA ILE A 293 25.17 -21.91 -19.88
C ILE A 293 25.71 -23.28 -19.49
N LYS A 294 26.14 -24.09 -20.47
CA LYS A 294 26.78 -25.40 -20.22
C LYS A 294 28.03 -25.26 -19.34
N ARG A 295 28.84 -24.22 -19.57
CA ARG A 295 30.03 -23.94 -18.77
C ARG A 295 29.68 -23.58 -17.32
N ALA A 296 28.71 -22.70 -17.11
CA ALA A 296 28.25 -22.30 -15.78
C ALA A 296 27.68 -23.49 -15.00
N ILE A 297 26.86 -24.33 -15.64
CA ILE A 297 26.35 -25.58 -15.06
C ILE A 297 27.49 -26.49 -14.62
N LYS A 298 28.55 -26.62 -15.43
CA LYS A 298 29.72 -27.44 -15.09
C LYS A 298 30.45 -26.91 -13.86
N TYR A 299 30.60 -25.60 -13.70
CA TYR A 299 31.19 -25.04 -12.47
C TYR A 299 30.33 -25.32 -11.24
N LEU A 300 29.02 -25.12 -11.36
CA LEU A 300 28.06 -25.35 -10.29
C LEU A 300 28.06 -26.82 -9.84
N ASP A 301 28.09 -27.76 -10.78
CA ASP A 301 28.23 -29.19 -10.49
C ASP A 301 29.49 -29.48 -9.68
N LYS A 302 30.63 -28.93 -10.11
CA LYS A 302 31.90 -29.14 -9.43
C LYS A 302 31.90 -28.56 -8.03
N ILE A 303 31.41 -27.34 -7.85
CA ILE A 303 31.27 -26.73 -6.51
C ILE A 303 30.35 -27.58 -5.64
N LYS A 304 29.22 -28.06 -6.18
CA LYS A 304 28.28 -28.92 -5.47
C LYS A 304 28.91 -30.24 -5.05
N GLU A 305 29.65 -30.91 -5.93
CA GLU A 305 30.40 -32.13 -5.63
C GLU A 305 31.45 -31.90 -4.55
N ILE A 306 32.27 -30.86 -4.71
CA ILE A 306 33.32 -30.49 -3.75
C ILE A 306 32.71 -30.16 -2.38
N HIS A 307 31.60 -29.41 -2.35
CA HIS A 307 30.91 -29.06 -1.11
C HIS A 307 30.30 -30.28 -0.42
N LYS A 308 29.76 -31.25 -1.17
CA LYS A 308 29.25 -32.52 -0.61
C LYS A 308 30.34 -33.37 0.04
N LEU A 309 31.57 -33.29 -0.47
CA LEU A 309 32.69 -34.10 0.05
C LEU A 309 33.18 -33.64 1.42
N ASP A 310 33.36 -32.34 1.62
CA ASP A 310 33.99 -31.82 2.85
C ASP A 310 33.46 -30.47 3.36
N GLY A 311 32.43 -29.94 2.71
CA GLY A 311 31.79 -28.69 3.13
C GLY A 311 32.60 -27.44 2.78
N THR A 312 33.53 -27.52 1.82
CA THR A 312 34.36 -26.37 1.40
C THR A 312 33.53 -25.14 1.05
N LYS A 313 33.96 -24.01 1.61
CA LYS A 313 33.28 -22.70 1.50
C LYS A 313 34.11 -21.62 0.82
N ILE A 314 35.38 -21.89 0.52
CA ILE A 314 36.31 -20.89 -0.03
C ILE A 314 37.06 -21.52 -1.19
N TYR A 315 37.05 -20.85 -2.33
CA TYR A 315 37.84 -21.20 -3.50
C TYR A 315 38.82 -20.06 -3.76
N TYR A 316 40.09 -20.28 -3.44
CA TYR A 316 41.12 -19.25 -3.50
C TYR A 316 41.50 -18.88 -4.93
N ASN A 317 41.71 -17.58 -5.20
CA ASN A 317 42.11 -17.04 -6.51
C ASN A 317 41.23 -17.52 -7.67
N PHE A 318 39.92 -17.64 -7.42
CA PHE A 318 38.96 -18.21 -8.35
C PHE A 318 38.76 -17.35 -9.61
N TYR A 319 38.78 -16.03 -9.47
CA TYR A 319 38.55 -15.11 -10.57
C TYR A 319 39.45 -13.88 -10.51
N ILE A 320 39.58 -13.22 -11.66
CA ILE A 320 40.41 -12.03 -11.83
C ILE A 320 39.51 -10.82 -12.08
N LEU A 321 39.72 -9.76 -11.29
CA LEU A 321 39.23 -8.42 -11.57
C LEU A 321 40.37 -7.61 -12.20
N GLU A 322 40.10 -6.97 -13.33
CA GLU A 322 41.05 -6.11 -14.02
C GLU A 322 40.59 -4.66 -13.85
N ASN A 323 41.47 -3.80 -13.33
CA ASN A 323 41.21 -2.37 -13.22
C ASN A 323 42.45 -1.59 -13.65
N SER A 324 42.33 -0.78 -14.71
CA SER A 324 43.34 0.17 -15.22
C SER A 324 44.80 -0.30 -15.09
N ASP A 325 45.09 -1.49 -15.65
CA ASP A 325 46.40 -2.18 -15.72
C ASP A 325 46.81 -3.12 -14.56
N LYS A 326 46.00 -3.26 -13.50
CA LYS A 326 46.26 -4.23 -12.41
C LYS A 326 45.28 -5.40 -12.39
N LYS A 327 45.83 -6.62 -12.28
CA LYS A 327 45.07 -7.87 -12.11
C LYS A 327 44.99 -8.28 -10.64
N TYR A 328 43.79 -8.37 -10.10
CA TYR A 328 43.53 -8.80 -8.73
C TYR A 328 42.86 -10.18 -8.71
N TYR A 329 43.51 -11.14 -8.07
CA TYR A 329 42.92 -12.45 -7.82
C TYR A 329 41.96 -12.37 -6.63
N LYS A 330 40.73 -12.84 -6.81
CA LYS A 330 39.69 -12.85 -5.78
C LYS A 330 39.25 -14.27 -5.47
N ASN A 331 38.94 -14.51 -4.20
CA ASN A 331 38.39 -15.77 -3.73
C ASN A 331 36.88 -15.81 -3.98
N LEU A 332 36.35 -16.97 -4.33
CA LEU A 332 34.91 -17.23 -4.34
C LEU A 332 34.50 -17.79 -2.98
N TRP A 333 33.63 -17.07 -2.28
CA TRP A 333 33.13 -17.42 -0.96
C TRP A 333 31.75 -18.05 -1.05
N VAL A 334 31.70 -19.37 -0.92
CA VAL A 334 30.48 -20.17 -0.85
C VAL A 334 30.19 -20.49 0.62
N ARG A 335 29.89 -19.45 1.42
CA ARG A 335 29.60 -19.57 2.87
C ARG A 335 28.20 -20.15 3.15
N LEU A 336 27.90 -21.23 2.45
CA LEU A 336 26.73 -22.04 2.58
C LEU A 336 27.08 -23.21 3.48
N ASN A 337 26.12 -23.61 4.28
CA ASN A 337 26.24 -24.69 5.23
C ASN A 337 25.08 -25.66 4.93
N TYR A 338 24.66 -25.82 3.67
CA TYR A 338 23.56 -26.68 3.22
C TYR A 338 23.85 -27.10 1.78
N GLU A 339 23.09 -28.05 1.22
CA GLU A 339 23.31 -28.46 -0.18
C GLU A 339 23.08 -27.29 -1.14
N PRO A 340 24.13 -26.77 -1.81
CA PRO A 340 23.97 -25.61 -2.66
C PRO A 340 23.20 -25.98 -3.93
N PHE A 341 22.51 -24.98 -4.49
CA PHE A 341 21.84 -25.02 -5.79
C PHE A 341 20.69 -26.02 -5.87
N ARG A 342 20.01 -26.28 -4.73
CA ARG A 342 18.79 -27.11 -4.68
C ARG A 342 17.57 -26.42 -5.30
N GLY A 343 17.51 -25.10 -5.24
CA GLY A 343 16.35 -24.32 -5.67
C GLY A 343 15.33 -24.07 -4.56
N TYR A 344 14.50 -23.05 -4.76
CA TYR A 344 13.65 -22.48 -3.72
C TYR A 344 12.18 -22.32 -4.14
N LEU A 345 11.75 -23.11 -5.13
CA LEU A 345 10.37 -23.11 -5.63
C LEU A 345 9.30 -23.47 -4.60
N HIS A 346 9.65 -24.18 -3.54
CA HIS A 346 8.70 -24.50 -2.48
C HIS A 346 8.39 -23.30 -1.58
N PHE A 347 9.22 -22.24 -1.62
CA PHE A 347 9.16 -21.12 -0.70
C PHE A 347 9.03 -19.76 -1.38
N LEU A 348 10.02 -19.36 -2.18
CA LEU A 348 10.09 -18.01 -2.75
C LEU A 348 8.82 -17.59 -3.52
N PRO A 349 8.18 -18.45 -4.35
CA PRO A 349 6.92 -18.04 -4.97
C PRO A 349 5.81 -17.74 -3.96
N GLN A 350 5.66 -18.56 -2.92
CA GLN A 350 4.64 -18.33 -1.89
C GLN A 350 4.92 -17.04 -1.12
N TYR A 351 6.19 -16.84 -0.74
CA TYR A 351 6.64 -15.64 -0.04
C TYR A 351 6.35 -14.37 -0.86
N TYR A 352 6.78 -14.31 -2.12
CA TYR A 352 6.56 -13.14 -2.97
C TYR A 352 5.09 -12.92 -3.30
N ARG A 353 4.29 -13.98 -3.51
CA ARG A 353 2.84 -13.86 -3.74
C ARG A 353 2.13 -13.30 -2.52
N ASN A 354 2.42 -13.79 -1.33
CA ASN A 354 1.82 -13.27 -0.10
C ASN A 354 2.13 -11.77 0.07
N LEU A 355 3.40 -11.38 -0.12
CA LEU A 355 3.80 -9.99 -0.03
C LEU A 355 3.11 -9.13 -1.10
N PHE A 356 3.06 -9.61 -2.34
CA PHE A 356 2.38 -8.94 -3.45
C PHE A 356 0.89 -8.77 -3.17
N SER A 357 0.22 -9.81 -2.67
CA SER A 357 -1.20 -9.77 -2.33
C SER A 357 -1.50 -8.74 -1.25
N ILE A 358 -0.66 -8.59 -0.22
CA ILE A 358 -0.87 -7.55 0.81
C ILE A 358 -0.72 -6.16 0.18
N VAL A 359 0.30 -5.95 -0.64
CA VAL A 359 0.51 -4.65 -1.31
C VAL A 359 -0.65 -4.33 -2.25
N ASN A 360 -1.06 -5.30 -3.07
CA ASN A 360 -2.20 -5.16 -3.97
C ASN A 360 -3.51 -4.91 -3.20
N PHE A 361 -3.71 -5.55 -2.06
CA PHE A 361 -4.86 -5.32 -1.21
C PHE A 361 -4.93 -3.87 -0.72
N VAL A 362 -3.83 -3.34 -0.20
CA VAL A 362 -3.76 -1.96 0.29
C VAL A 362 -3.91 -0.94 -0.85
N VAL A 363 -3.35 -1.25 -2.02
CA VAL A 363 -3.20 -0.27 -3.10
C VAL A 363 -4.39 -0.29 -4.07
N MET A 364 -4.87 -1.47 -4.44
CA MET A 364 -5.82 -1.68 -5.54
C MET A 364 -7.17 -2.27 -5.08
N ASP A 365 -7.19 -3.28 -4.21
CA ASP A 365 -8.43 -4.06 -3.99
C ASP A 365 -9.51 -3.31 -3.17
N ASN A 366 -9.17 -2.16 -2.55
CA ASN A 366 -10.06 -1.38 -1.68
C ASN A 366 -10.24 0.07 -2.17
N GLU A 367 -10.43 0.24 -3.48
CA GLU A 367 -10.69 1.55 -4.08
C GLU A 367 -11.93 2.26 -3.51
N ASP A 368 -12.94 1.50 -3.08
CA ASP A 368 -14.18 2.04 -2.51
C ASP A 368 -13.98 2.82 -1.20
N LEU A 369 -12.90 2.52 -0.46
CA LEU A 369 -12.52 3.26 0.75
C LEU A 369 -11.97 4.66 0.47
N ASN A 370 -11.57 4.93 -0.79
CA ASN A 370 -10.93 6.18 -1.22
C ASN A 370 -9.79 6.61 -0.28
N LEU A 371 -8.93 5.67 0.12
CA LEU A 371 -7.75 5.96 0.94
C LEU A 371 -6.79 6.88 0.19
N THR A 372 -6.26 7.89 0.87
CA THR A 372 -5.24 8.78 0.29
C THR A 372 -3.91 8.03 0.11
N LYS A 373 -3.04 8.51 -0.80
CA LYS A 373 -1.69 7.94 -0.99
C LYS A 373 -0.91 7.86 0.33
N GLU A 374 -1.03 8.89 1.18
CA GLU A 374 -0.42 8.94 2.51
C GLU A 374 -0.93 7.83 3.44
N GLN A 375 -2.25 7.58 3.45
CA GLN A 375 -2.84 6.50 4.24
C GLN A 375 -2.37 5.13 3.74
N LYS A 376 -2.33 4.91 2.42
CA LYS A 376 -1.79 3.68 1.83
C LYS A 376 -0.33 3.46 2.24
N LEU A 377 0.51 4.51 2.13
CA LEU A 377 1.91 4.46 2.56
C LEU A 377 2.07 4.13 4.05
N LYS A 378 1.16 4.58 4.91
CA LYS A 378 1.18 4.22 6.34
C LYS A 378 1.05 2.72 6.55
N TYR A 379 0.10 2.05 5.89
CA TYR A 379 -0.05 0.59 5.98
C TYR A 379 1.12 -0.16 5.36
N LEU A 380 1.60 0.29 4.19
CA LEU A 380 2.76 -0.31 3.55
C LEU A 380 4.04 -0.12 4.35
N LYS A 381 4.18 0.97 5.12
CA LYS A 381 5.28 1.15 6.07
C LYS A 381 5.23 0.12 7.19
N ILE A 382 4.04 -0.23 7.70
CA ILE A 382 3.87 -1.32 8.68
C ILE A 382 4.34 -2.64 8.06
N LEU A 383 3.84 -2.98 6.87
CA LEU A 383 4.28 -4.20 6.16
C LEU A 383 5.80 -4.21 5.96
N ARG A 384 6.35 -3.14 5.38
CA ARG A 384 7.78 -3.02 5.08
C ARG A 384 8.66 -3.10 6.32
N SER A 385 8.19 -2.65 7.48
CA SER A 385 8.92 -2.80 8.75
C SER A 385 9.14 -4.27 9.15
N THR A 386 8.36 -5.20 8.59
CA THR A 386 8.53 -6.64 8.81
C THR A 386 9.47 -7.31 7.81
N VAL A 387 9.91 -6.59 6.78
CA VAL A 387 10.74 -7.07 5.68
C VAL A 387 12.17 -6.57 5.87
N SER A 388 13.10 -7.50 6.12
CA SER A 388 14.53 -7.18 6.28
C SER A 388 15.16 -6.70 4.98
N ASP A 389 16.30 -6.01 5.07
CA ASP A 389 17.02 -5.53 3.89
C ASP A 389 17.42 -6.66 2.92
N TYR A 390 17.73 -7.84 3.46
CA TYR A 390 18.01 -9.03 2.65
C TYR A 390 16.78 -9.52 1.88
N GLU A 391 15.60 -9.45 2.50
CA GLU A 391 14.33 -9.77 1.84
C GLU A 391 13.98 -8.73 0.77
N GLN A 392 14.18 -7.44 1.06
CA GLN A 392 14.00 -6.37 0.07
C GLN A 392 14.97 -6.54 -1.11
N ALA A 393 16.23 -6.90 -0.86
CA ALA A 393 17.21 -7.20 -1.90
C ALA A 393 16.78 -8.41 -2.76
N MET A 394 16.30 -9.48 -2.12
CA MET A 394 15.81 -10.65 -2.84
C MET A 394 14.55 -10.35 -3.66
N LEU A 395 13.65 -9.52 -3.15
CA LEU A 395 12.48 -9.03 -3.88
C LEU A 395 12.87 -8.18 -5.08
N PHE A 396 13.81 -7.24 -4.91
CA PHE A 396 14.40 -6.48 -6.00
C PHE A 396 14.95 -7.41 -7.08
N TYR A 397 15.70 -8.44 -6.69
CA TYR A 397 16.26 -9.41 -7.63
C TYR A 397 15.24 -10.25 -8.36
N ASN A 398 14.12 -10.57 -7.70
CA ASN A 398 13.02 -11.26 -8.34
C ASN A 398 12.41 -10.45 -9.49
N TRP A 399 12.25 -9.15 -9.29
CA TRP A 399 11.80 -8.24 -10.34
C TRP A 399 12.89 -8.02 -11.39
N TYR A 400 14.14 -7.74 -10.97
CA TYR A 400 15.25 -7.43 -11.85
C TYR A 400 15.58 -8.58 -12.83
N SER A 401 15.36 -9.83 -12.39
CA SER A 401 15.48 -11.02 -13.24
C SER A 401 14.38 -11.16 -14.30
N GLY A 402 13.28 -10.42 -14.14
CA GLY A 402 12.10 -10.47 -15.00
C GLY A 402 11.03 -11.48 -14.58
N ILE A 403 11.15 -12.14 -13.41
CA ILE A 403 10.10 -13.06 -12.91
C ILE A 403 9.00 -12.27 -12.21
N GLY A 404 9.36 -11.32 -11.36
CA GLY A 404 8.44 -10.48 -10.59
C GLY A 404 8.08 -9.17 -11.27
N ILE A 405 7.89 -9.15 -12.60
CA ILE A 405 7.65 -7.91 -13.37
C ILE A 405 6.46 -7.10 -12.86
N ASP A 406 5.44 -7.76 -12.30
CA ASP A 406 4.22 -7.10 -11.82
C ASP A 406 4.44 -6.15 -10.64
N TRP A 407 5.58 -6.25 -9.95
CA TRP A 407 5.95 -5.35 -8.87
C TRP A 407 6.23 -3.93 -9.34
N GLU A 408 6.82 -3.79 -10.53
CA GLU A 408 7.19 -2.48 -11.08
C GLU A 408 7.13 -2.55 -12.61
N ASN A 409 6.07 -1.98 -13.16
CA ASN A 409 5.76 -1.91 -14.58
C ASN A 409 5.11 -0.56 -14.89
N LYS A 410 5.67 0.16 -15.86
CA LYS A 410 5.20 1.47 -16.33
C LYS A 410 3.71 1.52 -16.73
N VAL A 411 3.11 0.37 -17.04
CA VAL A 411 1.71 0.29 -17.51
C VAL A 411 0.73 0.04 -16.37
N LYS A 412 1.11 -0.74 -15.36
CA LYS A 412 0.16 -1.31 -14.39
C LYS A 412 0.39 -0.81 -12.97
N ASN A 413 1.58 -1.04 -12.43
CA ASN A 413 1.87 -0.87 -11.00
C ASN A 413 3.30 -0.38 -10.81
N SER A 414 3.47 0.57 -9.90
CA SER A 414 4.77 1.12 -9.51
C SER A 414 5.01 0.94 -8.01
N PHE A 415 4.98 -0.31 -7.52
CA PHE A 415 5.00 -0.57 -6.07
C PHE A 415 6.36 -0.28 -5.42
N PHE A 416 7.46 -0.40 -6.15
CA PHE A 416 8.77 -0.05 -5.59
C PHE A 416 8.95 1.45 -5.52
N THR A 417 8.56 2.17 -6.57
CA THR A 417 8.76 3.62 -6.68
C THR A 417 7.67 4.43 -5.97
N ASP A 418 6.39 4.28 -6.34
CA ASP A 418 5.29 5.07 -5.78
C ASP A 418 4.99 4.76 -4.32
N TYR A 419 5.20 3.50 -3.94
CA TYR A 419 4.81 2.97 -2.63
C TYR A 419 6.01 2.58 -1.77
N LYS A 420 7.24 2.85 -2.25
CA LYS A 420 8.50 2.70 -1.51
C LYS A 420 8.67 1.30 -0.90
N MET A 421 8.20 0.23 -1.55
CA MET A 421 8.34 -1.13 -1.00
C MET A 421 9.81 -1.57 -0.90
N ILE A 422 10.69 -0.95 -1.70
CA ILE A 422 12.13 -0.98 -1.50
C ILE A 422 12.52 0.42 -1.02
N HIS A 423 13.09 0.50 0.18
CA HIS A 423 13.45 1.78 0.78
C HIS A 423 14.62 1.57 1.73
N ASN A 424 15.61 2.46 1.64
CA ASN A 424 16.72 2.51 2.58
C ASN A 424 17.51 1.18 2.65
N MET A 425 17.67 0.48 1.52
CA MET A 425 18.42 -0.78 1.47
C MET A 425 19.93 -0.49 1.51
N GLN A 426 20.72 -1.35 2.14
CA GLN A 426 22.17 -1.18 2.10
C GLN A 426 22.76 -1.56 0.73
N ARG A 427 23.61 -0.68 0.16
CA ARG A 427 24.25 -0.91 -1.16
C ARG A 427 25.10 -2.18 -1.19
N ILE A 428 25.69 -2.60 -0.08
CA ILE A 428 26.48 -3.84 0.03
C ILE A 428 25.69 -5.11 -0.32
N LEU A 429 24.36 -5.05 -0.23
CA LEU A 429 23.48 -6.14 -0.64
C LEU A 429 23.44 -6.30 -2.15
N LEU A 430 23.84 -5.28 -2.91
CA LEU A 430 23.91 -5.36 -4.35
C LEU A 430 24.92 -6.41 -4.84
N ILE A 431 24.54 -7.15 -5.88
CA ILE A 431 25.36 -8.19 -6.52
C ILE A 431 26.41 -7.58 -7.44
N ASP A 432 26.08 -6.45 -8.06
CA ASP A 432 26.98 -5.65 -8.88
C ASP A 432 26.79 -4.19 -8.44
N ASP A 433 27.89 -3.58 -8.01
CA ASP A 433 27.95 -2.20 -7.51
C ASP A 433 27.70 -1.16 -8.60
N GLN A 434 27.77 -1.58 -9.87
CA GLN A 434 27.45 -0.80 -11.06
C GLN A 434 25.97 -0.86 -11.45
N ILE A 435 25.13 -1.62 -10.73
CA ILE A 435 23.68 -1.58 -10.93
C ILE A 435 23.18 -0.22 -10.45
N ASP A 436 23.01 0.72 -11.38
CA ASP A 436 22.33 1.99 -11.13
C ASP A 436 20.82 1.72 -11.03
N ILE A 437 20.36 1.41 -9.82
CA ILE A 437 18.95 1.18 -9.54
C ILE A 437 18.10 2.39 -9.95
N CYS A 438 18.60 3.62 -9.78
CA CYS A 438 17.85 4.81 -10.12
C CYS A 438 17.64 4.92 -11.62
N GLN A 439 18.67 4.65 -12.41
CA GLN A 439 18.51 4.55 -13.86
C GLN A 439 17.51 3.46 -14.25
N ILE A 440 17.55 2.30 -13.59
CA ILE A 440 16.68 1.15 -13.94
C ILE A 440 15.21 1.42 -13.55
N LEU A 441 14.97 2.04 -12.40
CA LEU A 441 13.64 2.40 -11.92
C LEU A 441 13.13 3.73 -12.50
N GLY A 442 13.97 4.48 -13.23
CA GLY A 442 13.60 5.78 -13.80
C GLY A 442 13.45 6.88 -12.76
N ILE A 443 14.24 6.82 -11.69
CA ILE A 443 14.21 7.75 -10.56
C ILE A 443 15.35 8.75 -10.72
N GLU A 444 15.07 10.00 -10.39
CA GLU A 444 16.06 11.08 -10.41
C GLU A 444 17.16 10.81 -9.36
N LYS A 445 18.42 11.09 -9.70
CA LYS A 445 19.59 10.71 -8.87
C LYS A 445 19.61 11.38 -7.50
N ASP A 446 18.96 12.53 -7.34
CA ASP A 446 18.76 13.25 -6.08
C ASP A 446 17.83 12.52 -5.10
N LYS A 447 17.07 11.52 -5.56
CA LYS A 447 16.20 10.68 -4.73
C LYS A 447 16.82 9.32 -4.38
N ILE A 448 18.12 9.12 -4.65
CA ILE A 448 18.86 7.89 -4.32
C ILE A 448 18.75 7.52 -2.84
N ASP A 449 18.82 8.52 -1.96
CA ASP A 449 18.74 8.35 -0.50
C ASP A 449 17.36 7.85 -0.05
N GLU A 450 16.34 7.97 -0.90
CA GLU A 450 15.03 7.37 -0.64
C GLU A 450 15.00 5.87 -0.93
N ILE A 451 16.02 5.27 -1.55
CA ILE A 451 16.05 3.84 -1.87
C ILE A 451 17.21 3.12 -1.18
N PHE A 452 18.32 3.83 -0.91
CA PHE A 452 19.49 3.27 -0.27
C PHE A 452 19.92 4.07 0.97
N GLU A 453 20.34 3.37 2.03
CA GLU A 453 21.04 4.03 3.16
C GLU A 453 22.43 4.47 2.73
N ASN A 454 22.73 5.76 3.00
CA ASN A 454 24.06 6.38 2.98
C ASN A 454 24.87 6.20 1.69
N TYR A 455 24.92 7.26 0.88
CA TYR A 455 25.98 7.48 -0.11
C TYR A 455 27.16 8.26 0.47
#